data_AF-A0A3B5KUS9-F1
#
_entry.id   AF-A0A3B5KUS9-F1
#
_cell.length_a   1.000
_cell.length_b   1.000
_cell.length_c   1.000
_cell.angle_alpha   90.00
_cell.angle_beta   90.00
_cell.angle_gamma   90.00
#
_symmetry.space_group_name_H-M   'P 1'
#
loop_
_entity.id
_entity.type
_entity.pdbx_description
1 polymer ?
#
loop_
_entity_poly.entity_id
_entity_poly.type
_entity_poly.pdbx_seq_one_letter_code
_entity_poly.pdbx_strand_id
1 'polypeptide(L)'
;VCISNKIICYLYIFLLFQTFFSGVMTLWRCYHTNYFCINIYFRMFEWSYEYGRELLCVAFMVFTLRLIHIFAIHKELGPKIVIVGKMVKDVFFFLFFLGVWIMAYGVANQALLYPRDPNFDRIFRRVFYRPYLHIYGQIPVEEVDAIPLSIQLGIFPFFPSILVILLMVYLLVTNILLINLLIAMFSNTFTEVQANSEFYWKFQRYNLIVQYHCRPSLAPPTLYFPCCC
;
A
#
# COMPACT_ATOMS: atom_id res chain seq x y z
N VAL A 1 -4.46 24.45 28.74
CA VAL A 1 -3.52 24.86 27.67
C VAL A 1 -2.92 23.66 26.91
N CYS A 2 -2.40 22.61 27.56
CA CYS A 2 -1.86 21.41 26.87
C CYS A 2 -2.85 20.62 25.99
N ILE A 3 -4.13 20.55 26.36
CA ILE A 3 -5.17 19.86 25.55
C ILE A 3 -5.48 20.63 24.26
N SER A 4 -5.47 21.97 24.33
CA SER A 4 -5.68 22.84 23.17
C SER A 4 -4.52 22.73 22.18
N ASN A 5 -3.27 22.63 22.65
CA ASN A 5 -2.12 22.41 21.77
C ASN A 5 -2.09 21.03 21.12
N LYS A 6 -2.55 19.97 21.79
CA LYS A 6 -2.73 18.65 21.13
C LYS A 6 -3.80 18.71 20.05
N ILE A 7 -4.95 19.34 20.32
CA ILE A 7 -6.02 19.49 19.33
C ILE A 7 -5.56 20.34 18.15
N ILE A 8 -4.84 21.43 18.38
CA ILE A 8 -4.27 22.28 17.32
C ILE A 8 -3.24 21.48 16.51
N CYS A 9 -2.38 20.68 17.14
CA CYS A 9 -1.40 19.85 16.44
C CYS A 9 -2.07 18.73 15.63
N TYR A 10 -3.17 18.12 16.13
CA TYR A 10 -3.98 17.16 15.38
C TYR A 10 -4.73 17.81 14.22
N LEU A 11 -5.31 19.01 14.43
CA LEU A 11 -5.94 19.79 13.36
C LEU A 11 -4.91 20.19 12.31
N TYR A 12 -3.70 20.57 12.72
CA TYR A 12 -2.62 20.95 11.81
C TYR A 12 -2.14 19.75 11.03
N ILE A 13 -1.89 18.59 11.66
CA ILE A 13 -1.52 17.35 10.97
C ILE A 13 -2.64 16.83 10.06
N PHE A 14 -3.91 17.01 10.43
CA PHE A 14 -5.08 16.62 9.64
C PHE A 14 -5.34 17.57 8.48
N LEU A 15 -5.19 18.88 8.67
CA LEU A 15 -5.20 19.89 7.60
C LEU A 15 -4.03 19.65 6.66
N LEU A 16 -2.83 19.37 7.20
CA LEU A 16 -1.63 19.07 6.43
C LEU A 16 -1.80 17.76 5.65
N PHE A 17 -2.49 16.76 6.20
CA PHE A 17 -2.88 15.53 5.49
C PHE A 17 -3.99 15.76 4.46
N GLN A 18 -4.95 16.65 4.71
CA GLN A 18 -6.00 17.04 3.76
C GLN A 18 -5.42 17.87 2.59
N THR A 19 -4.50 18.78 2.87
CA THR A 19 -3.73 19.53 1.87
C THR A 19 -2.69 18.64 1.19
N PHE A 20 -2.17 17.61 1.87
CA PHE A 20 -1.34 16.59 1.25
C PHE A 20 -2.20 15.73 0.32
N PHE A 21 -3.40 15.30 0.70
CA PHE A 21 -4.30 14.53 -0.18
C PHE A 21 -4.84 15.39 -1.33
N SER A 22 -5.18 16.65 -1.09
CA SER A 22 -5.63 17.61 -2.11
C SER A 22 -4.48 18.06 -3.03
N GLY A 23 -3.28 18.24 -2.48
CA GLY A 23 -2.03 18.53 -3.20
C GLY A 23 -1.54 17.34 -4.01
N VAL A 24 -1.52 16.15 -3.42
CA VAL A 24 -1.30 14.86 -4.11
C VAL A 24 -2.37 14.66 -5.18
N MET A 25 -3.63 15.00 -4.95
CA MET A 25 -4.69 14.89 -5.95
C MET A 25 -4.54 15.89 -7.12
N THR A 26 -3.98 17.07 -6.87
CA THR A 26 -3.66 18.06 -7.92
C THR A 26 -2.43 17.64 -8.71
N LEU A 27 -1.36 17.21 -8.03
CA LEU A 27 -0.21 16.52 -8.62
C LEU A 27 -0.65 15.31 -9.42
N TRP A 28 -1.59 14.53 -8.91
CA TRP A 28 -2.12 13.33 -9.55
C TRP A 28 -3.05 13.64 -10.72
N ARG A 29 -3.69 14.82 -10.74
CA ARG A 29 -4.36 15.34 -11.94
C ARG A 29 -3.35 15.65 -13.03
N CYS A 30 -2.26 16.36 -12.70
CA CYS A 30 -1.15 16.61 -13.62
C CYS A 30 -0.45 15.33 -14.08
N TYR A 31 -0.13 14.42 -13.17
CA TYR A 31 0.48 13.12 -13.48
C TYR A 31 -0.46 12.29 -14.36
N HIS A 32 -1.74 12.18 -14.05
CA HIS A 32 -2.66 11.38 -14.86
C HIS A 32 -2.83 11.96 -16.29
N THR A 33 -2.93 13.28 -16.43
CA THR A 33 -2.96 13.92 -17.75
C THR A 33 -1.64 13.70 -18.50
N ASN A 34 -0.50 13.85 -17.83
CA ASN A 34 0.82 13.60 -18.43
C ASN A 34 0.99 12.12 -18.82
N TYR A 35 0.64 11.17 -17.95
CA TYR A 35 0.68 9.74 -18.25
C TYR A 35 -0.26 9.36 -19.39
N PHE A 36 -1.45 9.96 -19.47
CA PHE A 36 -2.38 9.72 -20.58
C PHE A 36 -1.84 10.27 -21.91
N CYS A 37 -1.26 11.47 -21.91
CA CYS A 37 -0.60 12.05 -23.08
C CYS A 37 0.63 11.26 -23.50
N ILE A 38 1.46 10.81 -22.54
CA ILE A 38 2.62 9.96 -22.77
C ILE A 38 2.18 8.60 -23.35
N ASN A 39 1.11 7.99 -22.83
CA ASN A 39 0.53 6.76 -23.39
C ASN A 39 0.06 6.94 -24.84
N ILE A 40 -0.62 8.05 -25.15
CA ILE A 40 -1.06 8.35 -26.52
C ILE A 40 0.15 8.51 -27.45
N TYR A 41 1.21 9.18 -26.98
CA TYR A 41 2.45 9.36 -27.73
C TYR A 41 3.17 8.03 -28.00
N PHE A 42 3.33 7.18 -26.98
CA PHE A 42 3.93 5.84 -27.14
C PHE A 42 3.10 4.90 -28.02
N ARG A 43 1.78 5.11 -28.13
CA ARG A 43 0.91 4.32 -29.00
C ARG A 43 1.05 4.69 -30.49
N MET A 44 1.59 5.87 -30.81
CA MET A 44 1.80 6.27 -32.21
C MET A 44 3.03 5.60 -32.86
N PHE A 45 3.92 5.01 -32.05
CA PHE A 45 5.09 4.28 -32.53
C PHE A 45 4.90 2.76 -32.42
N GLU A 46 5.06 2.07 -33.55
CA GLU A 46 4.84 0.62 -33.68
C GLU A 46 5.82 -0.21 -32.83
N TRP A 47 7.04 0.30 -32.60
CA TRP A 47 8.08 -0.33 -31.77
C TRP A 47 7.79 -0.32 -30.27
N SER A 48 6.88 0.52 -29.77
CA SER A 48 6.60 0.70 -28.34
C SER A 48 5.19 0.31 -27.92
N TYR A 49 4.48 -0.41 -28.79
CA TYR A 49 3.07 -0.75 -28.57
C TYR A 49 2.84 -1.60 -27.30
N GLU A 50 3.72 -2.58 -27.03
CA GLU A 50 3.60 -3.47 -25.87
C GLU A 50 3.74 -2.72 -24.54
N TYR A 51 4.73 -1.82 -24.46
CA TYR A 51 4.94 -0.94 -23.29
C TYR A 51 3.76 0.02 -23.08
N GLY A 52 3.17 0.55 -24.16
CA GLY A 52 1.97 1.37 -24.09
C GLY A 52 0.77 0.62 -23.50
N ARG A 53 0.62 -0.68 -23.80
CA ARG A 53 -0.45 -1.52 -23.23
C ARG A 53 -0.28 -1.72 -21.73
N GLU A 54 0.94 -2.02 -21.27
CA GLU A 54 1.23 -2.20 -19.84
C GLU A 54 0.99 -0.89 -19.06
N LEU A 55 1.44 0.24 -19.61
CA LEU A 55 1.26 1.56 -19.03
C LEU A 55 -0.22 1.96 -18.96
N LEU A 56 -1.05 1.56 -19.94
CA LEU A 56 -2.50 1.74 -19.91
C LEU A 56 -3.16 0.94 -18.78
N CYS A 57 -2.76 -0.31 -18.57
CA CYS A 57 -3.27 -1.15 -17.48
C CYS A 57 -2.98 -0.51 -16.10
N VAL A 58 -1.76 -0.02 -15.91
CA VAL A 58 -1.38 0.69 -14.69
C VAL A 58 -2.16 2.01 -14.58
N ALA A 59 -2.30 2.77 -15.66
CA ALA A 59 -3.09 4.00 -15.68
C ALA A 59 -4.56 3.77 -15.34
N PHE A 60 -5.14 2.64 -15.75
CA PHE A 60 -6.49 2.25 -15.38
C PHE A 60 -6.61 1.89 -13.89
N MET A 61 -5.67 1.11 -13.33
CA MET A 61 -5.64 0.85 -11.88
C MET A 61 -5.51 2.15 -11.07
N VAL A 62 -4.72 3.09 -11.56
CA VAL A 62 -4.61 4.41 -10.94
C VAL A 62 -5.93 5.18 -11.08
N PHE A 63 -6.58 5.14 -12.24
CA PHE A 63 -7.88 5.79 -12.43
C PHE A 63 -8.96 5.26 -11.48
N THR A 64 -9.00 3.95 -11.19
CA THR A 64 -9.99 3.40 -10.27
C THR A 64 -9.80 3.88 -8.82
N LEU A 65 -8.58 4.25 -8.40
CA LEU A 65 -8.37 4.92 -7.11
C LEU A 65 -9.12 6.27 -7.01
N ARG A 66 -9.46 6.93 -8.14
CA ARG A 66 -10.28 8.16 -8.13
C ARG A 66 -11.69 7.90 -7.63
N LEU A 67 -12.20 6.69 -7.85
CA LEU A 67 -13.54 6.31 -7.40
C LEU A 67 -13.63 6.34 -5.87
N ILE A 68 -12.55 6.01 -5.15
CA ILE A 68 -12.50 6.08 -3.69
C ILE A 68 -12.80 7.51 -3.20
N HIS A 69 -12.29 8.52 -3.88
CA HIS A 69 -12.59 9.92 -3.54
C HIS A 69 -14.04 10.31 -3.81
N ILE A 70 -14.63 9.81 -4.89
CA ILE A 70 -16.06 10.04 -5.19
C ILE A 70 -16.92 9.37 -4.11
N PHE A 71 -16.59 8.13 -3.73
CA PHE A 71 -17.28 7.41 -2.66
C PHE A 71 -17.08 8.03 -1.27
N ALA A 72 -16.02 8.82 -1.05
CA ALA A 72 -15.81 9.54 0.20
C ALA A 72 -16.88 10.61 0.50
N ILE A 73 -17.64 11.05 -0.51
CA ILE A 73 -18.75 12.01 -0.36
C ILE A 73 -20.00 11.32 0.20
N HIS A 74 -20.13 9.99 0.02
CA HIS A 74 -21.31 9.24 0.45
C HIS A 74 -21.44 9.22 1.98
N LYS A 75 -22.69 9.32 2.49
CA LYS A 75 -22.98 9.43 3.93
C LYS A 75 -22.46 8.24 4.75
N GLU A 76 -22.62 7.02 4.22
CA GLU A 76 -22.27 5.78 4.92
C GLU A 76 -20.80 5.35 4.74
N LEU A 77 -20.15 5.78 3.65
CA LEU A 77 -18.81 5.31 3.26
C LEU A 77 -17.72 6.34 3.56
N GLY A 78 -18.07 7.63 3.56
CA GLY A 78 -17.13 8.72 3.80
C GLY A 78 -16.42 8.63 5.16
N PRO A 79 -17.14 8.50 6.29
CA PRO A 79 -16.50 8.38 7.60
C PRO A 79 -15.52 7.20 7.68
N LYS A 80 -15.86 6.06 7.07
CA LYS A 80 -15.02 4.86 7.01
C LYS A 80 -13.71 5.11 6.23
N ILE A 81 -13.80 5.80 5.09
CA ILE A 81 -12.62 6.16 4.28
C ILE A 81 -11.70 7.13 5.05
N VAL A 82 -12.26 8.10 5.78
CA VAL A 82 -11.48 9.03 6.62
C VAL A 82 -10.73 8.29 7.74
N ILE A 83 -11.34 7.28 8.32
CA ILE A 83 -10.70 6.43 9.35
C ILE A 83 -9.54 5.65 8.74
N VAL A 84 -9.77 4.97 7.61
CA VAL A 84 -8.71 4.22 6.89
C VAL A 84 -7.51 5.12 6.59
N GLY A 85 -7.74 6.35 6.11
CA GLY A 85 -6.67 7.31 5.84
C GLY A 85 -5.82 7.65 7.06
N LYS A 86 -6.42 7.68 8.27
CA LYS A 86 -5.67 7.89 9.52
C LYS A 86 -4.93 6.63 9.98
N MET A 87 -5.48 5.44 9.74
CA MET A 87 -4.81 4.16 10.03
C MET A 87 -3.53 3.95 9.21
N VAL A 88 -3.41 4.55 8.02
CA VAL A 88 -2.23 4.37 7.12
C VAL A 88 -0.91 4.69 7.82
N LYS A 89 -0.89 5.66 8.74
CA LYS A 89 0.33 5.98 9.50
C LYS A 89 0.75 4.85 10.43
N ASP A 90 -0.21 4.17 11.05
CA ASP A 90 0.03 2.99 11.89
C ASP A 90 0.48 1.81 11.02
N VAL A 91 -0.12 1.65 9.82
CA VAL A 91 0.31 0.63 8.84
C VAL A 91 1.77 0.85 8.44
N PHE A 92 2.18 2.09 8.16
CA PHE A 92 3.53 2.39 7.72
C PHE A 92 4.58 2.05 8.77
N PHE A 93 4.29 2.39 10.04
CA PHE A 93 5.16 2.03 11.17
C PHE A 93 5.27 0.52 11.32
N PHE A 94 4.17 -0.21 11.20
CA PHE A 94 4.18 -1.67 11.23
C PHE A 94 4.95 -2.30 10.05
N LEU A 95 4.73 -1.80 8.84
CA LEU A 95 5.40 -2.27 7.62
C LEU A 95 6.92 -2.14 7.74
N PHE A 96 7.41 -1.12 8.45
CA PHE A 96 8.84 -0.97 8.73
C PHE A 96 9.40 -2.13 9.56
N PHE A 97 8.76 -2.50 10.67
CA PHE A 97 9.20 -3.66 11.47
C PHE A 97 9.07 -4.97 10.70
N LEU A 98 7.97 -5.15 9.97
CA LEU A 98 7.77 -6.31 9.13
C LEU A 98 8.85 -6.41 8.05
N GLY A 99 9.22 -5.29 7.42
CA GLY A 99 10.25 -5.22 6.39
C GLY A 99 11.64 -5.59 6.93
N VAL A 100 12.01 -5.08 8.12
CA VAL A 100 13.26 -5.45 8.79
C VAL A 100 13.28 -6.95 9.10
N TRP A 101 12.17 -7.50 9.60
CA TRP A 101 12.06 -8.92 9.90
C TRP A 101 12.13 -9.82 8.65
N ILE A 102 11.42 -9.43 7.58
CA ILE A 102 11.48 -10.10 6.26
C ILE A 102 12.90 -10.08 5.73
N MET A 103 13.60 -8.94 5.80
CA MET A 103 14.98 -8.83 5.32
C MET A 103 15.92 -9.75 6.09
N ALA A 104 15.83 -9.78 7.43
CA ALA A 104 16.66 -10.64 8.27
C ALA A 104 16.47 -12.12 7.95
N TYR A 105 15.22 -12.59 7.91
CA TYR A 105 14.88 -13.97 7.56
C TYR A 105 15.23 -14.29 6.10
N GLY A 106 14.92 -13.40 5.15
CA GLY A 106 15.14 -13.61 3.73
C GLY A 106 16.61 -13.77 3.36
N VAL A 107 17.48 -12.93 3.93
CA VAL A 107 18.93 -13.03 3.74
C VAL A 107 19.48 -14.31 4.37
N ALA A 108 19.03 -14.65 5.59
CA ALA A 108 19.44 -15.88 6.27
C ALA A 108 19.04 -17.14 5.47
N ASN A 109 17.81 -17.19 4.94
CA ASN A 109 17.38 -18.32 4.11
C ASN A 109 18.12 -18.42 2.79
N GLN A 110 18.34 -17.29 2.10
CA GLN A 110 19.10 -17.30 0.85
C GLN A 110 20.54 -17.78 1.06
N ALA A 111 21.18 -17.33 2.15
CA ALA A 111 22.53 -17.75 2.51
C ALA A 111 22.64 -19.25 2.82
N LEU A 112 21.59 -19.83 3.42
CA LEU A 112 21.56 -21.25 3.79
C LEU A 112 21.15 -22.16 2.62
N LEU A 113 20.20 -21.76 1.77
CA LEU A 113 19.67 -22.60 0.69
C LEU A 113 20.50 -22.52 -0.61
N TYR A 114 21.08 -21.36 -0.93
CA TYR A 114 21.75 -21.14 -2.22
C TYR A 114 23.03 -20.31 -2.07
N PRO A 115 24.12 -20.92 -1.56
CA PRO A 115 25.37 -20.21 -1.30
C PRO A 115 26.12 -19.75 -2.56
N ARG A 116 25.77 -20.23 -3.76
CA ARG A 116 26.48 -19.93 -5.03
C ARG A 116 25.58 -19.47 -6.18
N ASP A 117 24.58 -18.65 -5.90
CA ASP A 117 23.80 -18.00 -6.96
C ASP A 117 24.40 -16.62 -7.31
N PRO A 118 24.79 -16.34 -8.58
CA PRO A 118 25.39 -15.06 -8.97
C PRO A 118 24.36 -13.99 -9.41
N ASN A 119 23.11 -14.37 -9.66
CA ASN A 119 22.11 -13.48 -10.26
C ASN A 119 21.39 -12.62 -9.22
N PHE A 120 21.71 -11.32 -9.16
CA PHE A 120 21.12 -10.37 -8.22
C PHE A 120 19.58 -10.33 -8.27
N ASP A 121 18.96 -10.30 -9.46
CA ASP A 121 17.49 -10.25 -9.59
C ASP A 121 16.78 -11.46 -8.97
N ARG A 122 17.39 -12.64 -9.09
CA ARG A 122 16.87 -13.87 -8.50
C ARG A 122 17.06 -13.86 -6.99
N ILE A 123 18.20 -13.38 -6.51
CA ILE A 123 18.48 -13.22 -5.07
C ILE A 123 17.47 -12.26 -4.45
N PHE A 124 17.27 -11.08 -5.04
CA PHE A 124 16.32 -10.09 -4.53
C PHE A 124 14.89 -10.65 -4.46
N ARG A 125 14.44 -11.32 -5.52
CA ARG A 125 13.13 -11.99 -5.53
C ARG A 125 13.04 -13.07 -4.43
N ARG A 126 14.07 -13.87 -4.19
CA ARG A 126 14.05 -14.89 -3.14
C ARG A 126 14.11 -14.31 -1.73
N VAL A 127 14.85 -13.23 -1.53
CA VAL A 127 15.02 -12.59 -0.21
C VAL A 127 13.75 -11.86 0.23
N PHE A 128 13.04 -11.18 -0.68
CA PHE A 128 11.85 -10.40 -0.30
C PHE A 128 10.53 -11.11 -0.61
N TYR A 129 10.35 -11.58 -1.84
CA TYR A 129 9.05 -12.06 -2.31
C TYR A 129 8.66 -13.39 -1.68
N ARG A 130 9.59 -14.35 -1.54
CA ARG A 130 9.27 -15.66 -0.92
C ARG A 130 8.88 -15.55 0.56
N PRO A 131 9.66 -14.90 1.44
CA PRO A 131 9.26 -14.71 2.84
C PRO A 131 7.94 -13.96 3.00
N TYR A 132 7.69 -12.98 2.12
CA TYR A 132 6.41 -12.28 2.10
C TYR A 132 5.23 -13.23 1.87
N LEU A 133 5.36 -14.18 0.92
CA LEU A 133 4.33 -15.20 0.67
C LEU A 133 4.14 -16.17 1.85
N HIS A 134 5.20 -16.47 2.61
CA HIS A 134 5.09 -17.32 3.80
C HIS A 134 4.13 -16.74 4.85
N ILE A 135 4.03 -15.41 4.95
CA ILE A 135 3.07 -14.73 5.87
C ILE A 135 1.63 -15.07 5.49
N TYR A 136 1.34 -15.23 4.19
CA TYR A 136 0.02 -15.61 3.68
C TYR A 136 -0.23 -17.12 3.66
N GLY A 137 0.68 -17.92 4.23
CA GLY A 137 0.53 -19.37 4.31
C GLY A 137 0.92 -20.13 3.05
N GLN A 138 1.54 -19.48 2.05
CA GLN A 138 2.06 -20.16 0.86
C GLN A 138 3.49 -20.65 1.12
N ILE A 139 3.61 -21.77 1.83
CA ILE A 139 4.90 -22.40 2.13
C ILE A 139 5.18 -23.45 1.05
N PRO A 140 6.34 -23.42 0.36
CA PRO A 140 6.71 -24.46 -0.60
C PRO A 140 7.06 -25.75 0.16
N VAL A 141 6.04 -26.56 0.44
CA VAL A 141 6.16 -27.82 1.20
C VAL A 141 7.09 -28.80 0.48
N GLU A 142 7.09 -28.78 -0.85
CA GLU A 142 7.96 -29.61 -1.70
C GLU A 142 9.46 -29.38 -1.43
N GLU A 143 9.86 -28.15 -1.11
CA GLU A 143 11.26 -27.86 -0.79
C GLU A 143 11.63 -28.31 0.62
N VAL A 144 10.67 -28.38 1.55
CA VAL A 144 10.85 -28.86 2.93
C VAL A 144 10.90 -30.38 2.97
N ASP A 145 10.07 -31.05 2.16
CA ASP A 145 10.03 -32.52 2.07
C ASP A 145 11.19 -33.10 1.24
N ALA A 146 11.80 -32.31 0.35
CA ALA A 146 12.99 -32.69 -0.39
C ALA A 146 14.29 -32.64 0.45
N ILE A 147 14.25 -32.00 1.63
CA ILE A 147 15.38 -31.89 2.56
C ILE A 147 15.97 -33.27 2.92
N PRO A 148 15.21 -34.27 3.40
CA PRO A 148 15.73 -35.60 3.72
C PRO A 148 16.39 -36.32 2.53
N LEU A 149 15.88 -36.12 1.31
CA LEU A 149 16.44 -36.72 0.09
C LEU A 149 17.76 -36.05 -0.31
N SER A 150 17.86 -34.72 -0.14
CA SER A 150 19.08 -33.97 -0.43
C SER A 150 20.24 -34.25 0.55
N ILE A 151 19.93 -34.64 1.79
CA ILE A 151 20.90 -35.12 2.79
C ILE A 151 21.52 -36.44 2.33
N GLN A 152 20.72 -37.36 1.79
CA GLN A 152 21.20 -38.67 1.31
C GLN A 152 22.11 -38.54 0.07
N LEU A 153 21.89 -37.53 -0.77
CA LEU A 153 22.72 -37.25 -1.95
C LEU A 153 23.98 -36.40 -1.65
N GLY A 154 24.16 -35.91 -0.41
CA GLY A 154 25.36 -35.14 -0.02
C GLY A 154 25.53 -33.79 -0.72
N ILE A 155 24.47 -33.25 -1.33
CA ILE A 155 24.51 -32.02 -2.13
C ILE A 155 24.42 -30.76 -1.24
N PHE A 156 23.82 -30.90 -0.05
CA PHE A 156 23.64 -29.83 0.93
C PHE A 156 24.50 -30.07 2.19
N PRO A 157 25.56 -29.27 2.42
CA PRO A 157 26.46 -29.47 3.58
C PRO A 157 25.99 -28.79 4.87
N PHE A 158 24.91 -27.99 4.86
CA PHE A 158 24.51 -27.17 6.02
C PHE A 158 23.19 -27.61 6.66
N PHE A 159 23.18 -27.54 7.99
CA PHE A 159 22.19 -28.08 8.93
C PHE A 159 20.71 -27.86 8.50
N PRO A 160 20.05 -28.88 7.94
CA PRO A 160 18.65 -28.80 7.52
C PRO A 160 17.70 -28.43 8.67
N SER A 161 18.05 -28.84 9.89
CA SER A 161 17.31 -28.50 11.10
C SER A 161 17.27 -26.99 11.36
N ILE A 162 18.33 -26.23 11.05
CA ILE A 162 18.37 -24.78 11.29
C ILE A 162 17.38 -24.05 10.38
N LEU A 163 17.27 -24.47 9.12
CA LEU A 163 16.31 -23.92 8.15
C LEU A 163 14.86 -24.11 8.63
N VAL A 164 14.53 -25.32 9.09
CA VAL A 164 13.19 -25.63 9.61
C VAL A 164 12.91 -24.82 10.89
N ILE A 165 13.87 -24.75 11.81
CA ILE A 165 13.72 -23.95 13.04
C ILE A 165 13.55 -22.45 12.70
N LEU A 166 14.34 -21.94 11.76
CA LEU A 166 14.26 -20.55 11.31
C LEU A 166 12.88 -20.23 10.70
N LEU A 167 12.33 -21.15 9.88
CA LEU A 167 10.98 -21.05 9.33
C LEU A 167 9.91 -21.04 10.44
N MET A 168 10.01 -21.94 11.41
CA MET A 168 9.05 -22.03 12.52
C MET A 168 9.06 -20.75 13.37
N VAL A 169 10.24 -20.25 13.73
CA VAL A 169 10.38 -19.00 14.49
C VAL A 169 9.86 -17.81 13.67
N TYR A 170 10.15 -17.77 12.37
CA TYR A 170 9.65 -16.73 11.49
C TYR A 170 8.12 -16.69 11.46
N LEU A 171 7.47 -17.83 11.21
CA LEU A 171 6.01 -17.93 11.15
C LEU A 171 5.36 -17.59 12.49
N LEU A 172 5.97 -18.01 13.60
CA LEU A 172 5.49 -17.66 14.94
C LEU A 172 5.52 -16.14 15.16
N VAL A 173 6.66 -15.50 14.88
CA VAL A 173 6.81 -14.05 15.06
C VAL A 173 5.90 -13.27 14.11
N THR A 174 5.80 -13.64 12.83
CA THR A 174 4.95 -12.90 11.89
C THR A 174 3.46 -13.12 12.16
N ASN A 175 3.01 -14.37 12.27
CA ASN A 175 1.58 -14.68 12.28
C ASN A 175 0.96 -14.58 13.66
N ILE A 176 1.71 -14.89 14.73
CA ILE A 176 1.18 -14.86 16.10
C ILE A 176 1.51 -13.54 16.80
N LEU A 177 2.69 -12.97 16.59
CA LEU A 177 3.06 -11.72 17.26
C LEU A 177 2.69 -10.50 16.39
N LEU A 178 3.28 -10.37 15.21
CA LEU A 178 3.19 -9.14 14.42
C LEU A 178 1.76 -8.88 13.90
N ILE A 179 1.11 -9.87 13.27
CA ILE A 179 -0.27 -9.69 12.76
C ILE A 179 -1.25 -9.38 13.90
N ASN A 180 -1.16 -10.09 15.03
CA ASN A 180 -2.07 -9.85 16.16
C ASN A 180 -1.85 -8.48 16.81
N LEU A 181 -0.59 -8.03 16.88
CA LEU A 181 -0.28 -6.68 17.34
C LEU A 181 -0.81 -5.63 16.37
N LEU A 182 -0.72 -5.85 15.05
CA LEU A 182 -1.29 -4.95 14.05
C LEU A 182 -2.81 -4.83 14.21
N ILE A 183 -3.51 -5.96 14.38
CA ILE A 183 -4.95 -5.98 14.60
C ILE A 183 -5.31 -5.23 15.89
N ALA A 184 -4.53 -5.42 16.97
CA ALA A 184 -4.74 -4.72 18.23
C ALA A 184 -4.55 -3.20 18.09
N MET A 185 -3.50 -2.75 17.39
CA MET A 185 -3.27 -1.34 17.10
C MET A 185 -4.42 -0.76 16.27
N PHE A 186 -4.82 -1.42 15.17
CA PHE A 186 -5.95 -0.99 14.37
C PHE A 186 -7.25 -0.94 15.16
N SER A 187 -7.52 -1.89 16.05
CA SER A 187 -8.73 -1.88 16.87
C SER A 187 -8.77 -0.67 17.82
N ASN A 188 -7.65 -0.39 18.48
CA ASN A 188 -7.55 0.74 19.39
C ASN A 188 -7.63 2.09 18.64
N THR A 189 -6.87 2.25 17.57
CA THR A 189 -6.92 3.50 16.79
C THR A 189 -8.24 3.63 16.05
N PHE A 190 -8.89 2.54 15.62
CA PHE A 190 -10.22 2.58 15.01
C PHE A 190 -11.27 3.14 15.97
N THR A 191 -11.28 2.72 17.24
CA THR A 191 -12.25 3.24 18.21
C THR A 191 -11.98 4.72 18.54
N GLU A 192 -10.73 5.12 18.74
CA GLU A 192 -10.36 6.52 18.99
C GLU A 192 -10.65 7.44 17.80
N VAL A 193 -10.31 6.99 16.59
CA VAL A 193 -10.48 7.77 15.36
C VAL A 193 -11.96 7.82 14.95
N GLN A 194 -12.74 6.76 15.14
CA GLN A 194 -14.19 6.73 14.87
C GLN A 194 -14.94 7.78 15.72
N ALA A 195 -14.57 7.96 16.99
CA ALA A 195 -15.23 8.92 17.87
C ALA A 195 -15.13 10.38 17.37
N ASN A 196 -14.03 10.71 16.67
CA ASN A 196 -13.78 12.06 16.17
C ASN A 196 -14.03 12.20 14.65
N SER A 197 -14.05 11.10 13.89
CA SER A 197 -14.09 11.12 12.42
C SER A 197 -15.40 11.65 11.87
N GLU A 198 -16.54 11.45 12.54
CA GLU A 198 -17.83 11.97 12.09
C GLU A 198 -17.88 13.50 12.06
N PHE A 199 -17.29 14.14 13.07
CA PHE A 199 -17.19 15.60 13.13
C PHE A 199 -16.31 16.13 11.99
N TYR A 200 -15.13 15.52 11.80
CA TYR A 200 -14.23 15.87 10.71
C TYR A 200 -14.86 15.65 9.34
N TRP A 201 -15.58 14.54 9.14
CA TRP A 201 -16.25 14.23 7.88
C TRP A 201 -17.37 15.23 7.58
N LYS A 202 -18.19 15.60 8.58
CA LYS A 202 -19.23 16.64 8.41
C LYS A 202 -18.62 17.98 8.00
N PHE A 203 -17.52 18.38 8.61
CA PHE A 203 -16.79 19.61 8.27
C PHE A 203 -16.21 19.56 6.84
N GLN A 204 -15.61 18.44 6.45
CA GLN A 204 -15.07 18.26 5.10
C GLN A 204 -16.17 18.26 4.04
N ARG A 205 -17.28 17.59 4.31
CA ARG A 205 -18.44 17.54 3.42
C ARG A 205 -19.01 18.93 3.19
N TYR A 206 -19.07 19.78 4.22
CA TYR A 206 -19.47 21.18 4.07
C TYR A 206 -18.56 21.93 3.07
N ASN A 207 -17.24 21.86 3.25
CA ASN A 207 -16.29 22.52 2.36
C ASN A 207 -16.37 22.02 0.91
N LEU A 208 -16.57 20.72 0.71
CA LEU A 208 -16.80 20.13 -0.61
C LEU A 208 -18.08 20.69 -1.25
N ILE A 209 -19.20 20.72 -0.52
CA ILE A 209 -20.48 21.25 -1.04
C ILE A 209 -20.33 22.71 -1.46
N VAL A 210 -19.66 23.54 -0.64
CA VAL A 210 -19.40 24.95 -0.98
C VAL A 210 -18.56 25.07 -2.26
N GLN A 211 -17.52 24.26 -2.42
CA GLN A 211 -16.70 24.27 -3.64
C GLN A 211 -17.46 23.79 -4.88
N TYR A 212 -18.34 22.78 -4.75
CA TYR A 212 -19.19 22.31 -5.85
C TYR A 212 -20.25 23.33 -6.24
N HIS A 213 -20.79 24.10 -5.28
CA HIS A 213 -21.77 25.15 -5.55
C HIS A 213 -21.18 26.30 -6.39
N CYS A 214 -19.87 26.54 -6.31
CA CYS A 214 -19.17 27.55 -7.14
C CYS A 214 -18.73 27.03 -8.51
N ARG A 215 -18.94 25.74 -8.82
CA ARG A 215 -18.59 25.16 -10.13
C ARG A 215 -19.79 25.26 -11.08
N PRO A 216 -19.58 25.53 -12.38
CA PRO A 216 -20.66 25.45 -13.36
C PRO A 216 -21.28 24.05 -13.34
N SER A 217 -22.61 23.97 -13.47
CA SER A 217 -23.40 22.73 -13.29
C SER A 217 -23.20 21.67 -14.39
N LEU A 218 -22.41 21.97 -15.43
CA LEU A 218 -22.18 21.05 -16.54
C LEU A 218 -21.13 19.98 -16.21
N ALA A 219 -21.41 18.77 -16.69
CA ALA A 219 -20.51 17.64 -16.55
C ALA A 219 -19.15 17.91 -17.26
N PRO A 220 -18.04 17.34 -16.76
CA PRO A 220 -16.71 17.54 -17.33
C PRO A 220 -16.58 17.36 -18.86
N PRO A 221 -17.29 16.40 -19.53
CA PRO A 221 -17.16 16.24 -20.97
C PRO A 221 -17.86 17.32 -21.82
N THR A 222 -18.72 18.18 -21.24
CA THR A 222 -19.48 19.21 -22.00
C THR A 222 -18.91 20.62 -21.87
N LEU A 223 -17.80 20.82 -21.16
CA LEU A 223 -17.15 22.11 -20.87
C LEU A 223 -16.18 22.59 -21.97
N TYR A 224 -16.56 22.52 -23.25
CA TYR A 224 -15.78 23.13 -24.35
C TYR A 224 -16.15 24.59 -24.65
N PHE A 225 -17.30 25.07 -24.15
CA PHE A 225 -17.65 26.48 -24.19
C PHE A 225 -17.66 27.03 -22.75
N PRO A 226 -16.87 28.08 -22.46
CA PRO A 226 -16.93 28.72 -21.16
C PRO A 226 -18.27 29.45 -21.09
N CYS A 227 -19.25 28.88 -20.38
CA CYS A 227 -20.42 29.65 -19.98
C CYS A 227 -19.94 30.75 -19.03
N CYS A 228 -19.84 31.96 -19.57
CA CYS A 228 -19.90 33.21 -18.83
C CYS A 228 -21.14 33.20 -17.95
N CYS A 229 -20.94 33.31 -16.64
CA CYS A 229 -21.81 34.01 -15.68
C CYS A 229 -20.91 34.42 -14.52
#